data_AF-A0AAV6T126-F1
#
_entry.id   AF-A0AAV6T126-F1
#
_cell.length_a   1.000
_cell.length_b   1.000
_cell.length_c   1.000
_cell.angle_alpha   90.00
_cell.angle_beta   90.00
_cell.angle_gamma   90.00
#
_symmetry.space_group_name_H-M   'P 1'
#
loop_
_entity.id
_entity.type
_entity.pdbx_description
1 polymer ?
#
loop_
_entity_poly.entity_id
_entity_poly.type
_entity_poly.pdbx_seq_one_letter_code
_entity_poly.pdbx_strand_id
1 'polypeptide(L)'
;MLFSLQVATDVIREFAADSVKYLELRSTPREEKNTGLTKRKYIEAIIRAIQLCKSEGLDIDVRFLVAIDRRNGAKVAMETVELAEEFLLSSDGLVVGLDLSGDPTVGDGKSLLPALERARNCGLKLSLHLSEVQSQLEESELLLNLPPDRIGHGTFLHPEVGGSQSLVDKVLKNNIPLELCLTSNVKGQTVPCYSKHHFKYWYQLGHPSVICTDDKGVFCTDLSQEYQLAASTFGLSHDAMWKLSQQAIDCIFAPETVKQQLRQKWIDLQPQVFK
;
A
#
# COMPACT_ATOMS: atom_id res chain seq x y z
N MET A 1 12.87 17.54 -11.37
CA MET A 1 13.60 16.81 -10.31
C MET A 1 13.37 17.42 -8.93
N LEU A 2 13.63 18.72 -8.74
CA LEU A 2 13.49 19.38 -7.42
C LEU A 2 12.09 19.28 -6.79
N PHE A 3 11.03 19.43 -7.59
CA PHE A 3 9.65 19.35 -7.08
C PHE A 3 9.29 17.97 -6.49
N SER A 4 9.55 16.87 -7.23
CA SER A 4 9.27 15.51 -6.75
C SER A 4 10.06 15.16 -5.48
N LEU A 5 11.32 15.61 -5.41
CA LEU A 5 12.17 15.47 -4.22
C LEU A 5 11.56 16.20 -3.01
N GLN A 6 11.13 17.45 -3.19
CA GLN A 6 10.54 18.26 -2.12
C GLN A 6 9.24 17.62 -1.61
N VAL A 7 8.30 17.31 -2.50
CA VAL A 7 7.02 16.69 -2.12
C VAL A 7 7.23 15.36 -1.39
N ALA A 8 8.11 14.49 -1.88
CA ALA A 8 8.39 13.22 -1.21
C ALA A 8 9.02 13.42 0.18
N THR A 9 9.92 14.41 0.31
CA THR A 9 10.55 14.75 1.61
C THR A 9 9.51 15.25 2.61
N ASP A 10 8.61 16.13 2.17
CA ASP A 10 7.56 16.70 3.02
C ASP A 10 6.57 15.60 3.47
N VAL A 11 6.15 14.72 2.56
CA VAL A 11 5.29 13.56 2.91
C VAL A 11 5.94 12.66 3.95
N ILE A 12 7.23 12.33 3.81
CA ILE A 12 7.94 11.49 4.79
C ILE A 12 8.02 12.19 6.16
N ARG A 13 8.33 13.49 6.18
CA ARG A 13 8.37 14.30 7.41
C ARG A 13 7.03 14.32 8.11
N GLU A 14 5.94 14.48 7.36
CA GLU A 14 4.61 14.51 7.95
C GLU A 14 4.20 13.14 8.53
N PHE A 15 4.52 12.03 7.86
CA PHE A 15 4.28 10.69 8.44
C PHE A 15 5.16 10.44 9.68
N ALA A 16 6.41 10.90 9.68
CA ALA A 16 7.26 10.82 10.86
C ALA A 16 6.69 11.66 12.03
N ALA A 17 6.15 12.84 11.75
CA ALA A 17 5.48 13.70 12.73
C ALA A 17 4.20 13.03 13.28
N ASP A 18 3.50 12.26 12.45
CA ASP A 18 2.37 11.40 12.84
C ASP A 18 2.83 10.07 13.50
N SER A 19 4.08 10.00 13.98
CA SER A 19 4.69 8.88 14.69
C SER A 19 4.76 7.55 13.93
N VAL A 20 4.61 7.57 12.59
CA VAL A 20 4.82 6.40 11.74
C VAL A 20 6.28 5.96 11.80
N LYS A 21 6.52 4.67 12.07
CA LYS A 21 7.88 4.10 12.18
C LYS A 21 8.34 3.38 10.93
N TYR A 22 7.41 3.00 10.06
CA TYR A 22 7.70 2.37 8.78
C TYR A 22 6.69 2.84 7.73
N LEU A 23 7.17 3.25 6.56
CA LEU A 23 6.37 3.75 5.45
C LEU A 23 6.76 3.07 4.14
N GLU A 24 5.79 2.47 3.45
CA GLU A 24 5.92 2.12 2.03
C GLU A 24 5.25 3.20 1.19
N LEU A 25 6.06 4.14 0.71
CA LEU A 25 5.58 5.18 -0.21
C LEU A 25 5.35 4.56 -1.58
N ARG A 26 4.20 4.83 -2.20
CA ARG A 26 3.91 4.40 -3.58
C ARG A 26 3.74 5.59 -4.49
N SER A 27 4.24 5.50 -5.73
CA SER A 27 4.00 6.56 -6.71
C SER A 27 4.21 6.11 -8.14
N THR A 28 3.39 6.62 -9.05
CA THR A 28 3.49 6.37 -10.49
C THR A 28 4.62 7.21 -11.09
N PRO A 29 5.66 6.60 -11.69
CA PRO A 29 6.73 7.35 -12.33
C PRO A 29 6.21 8.24 -13.46
N ARG A 30 6.54 9.53 -13.38
CA ARG A 30 6.09 10.53 -14.36
C ARG A 30 7.21 10.95 -15.30
N GLU A 31 6.84 11.29 -16.52
CA GLU A 31 7.71 11.93 -17.51
C GLU A 31 7.14 13.27 -17.93
N GLU A 32 8.00 14.25 -18.16
CA GLU A 32 7.64 15.58 -18.65
C GLU A 32 8.73 16.09 -19.59
N LYS A 33 8.41 16.10 -20.90
CA LYS A 33 9.38 16.39 -21.97
C LYS A 33 9.96 17.80 -21.86
N ASN A 34 9.15 18.78 -21.47
CA ASN A 34 9.58 20.17 -21.40
C ASN A 34 10.62 20.44 -20.30
N THR A 35 10.64 19.60 -19.26
CA THR A 35 11.58 19.72 -18.13
C THR A 35 12.71 18.69 -18.20
N GLY A 36 12.68 17.78 -19.17
CA GLY A 36 13.61 16.64 -19.27
C GLY A 36 13.47 15.64 -18.11
N LEU A 37 12.31 15.62 -17.43
CA LEU A 37 11.98 14.65 -16.40
C LEU A 37 11.64 13.33 -17.08
N THR A 38 12.40 12.29 -16.78
CA THR A 38 12.13 10.92 -17.20
C THR A 38 11.60 10.12 -16.01
N LYS A 39 10.89 9.01 -16.27
CA LYS A 39 10.44 8.08 -15.22
C LYS A 39 11.59 7.64 -14.30
N ARG A 40 12.78 7.38 -14.86
CA ARG A 40 14.00 7.09 -14.10
C ARG A 40 14.37 8.23 -13.15
N LYS A 41 14.52 9.46 -13.66
CA LYS A 41 14.86 10.64 -12.84
C LYS A 41 13.81 10.92 -11.76
N TYR A 42 12.56 10.54 -12.00
CA TYR A 42 11.50 10.63 -11.02
C TYR A 42 11.73 9.65 -9.86
N ILE A 43 12.01 8.37 -10.14
CA ILE A 43 12.31 7.36 -9.11
C ILE A 43 13.57 7.75 -8.34
N GLU A 44 14.63 8.19 -9.03
CA GLU A 44 15.87 8.69 -8.40
C GLU A 44 15.61 9.85 -7.44
N ALA A 45 14.67 10.75 -7.78
CA ALA A 45 14.31 11.87 -6.92
C ALA A 45 13.61 11.39 -5.62
N ILE A 46 12.75 10.37 -5.71
CA ILE A 46 12.10 9.78 -4.53
C ILE A 46 13.12 9.04 -3.65
N ILE A 47 13.99 8.23 -4.25
CA ILE A 47 15.08 7.55 -3.53
C ILE A 47 15.95 8.56 -2.79
N ARG A 48 16.30 9.68 -3.45
CA ARG A 48 17.05 10.76 -2.83
C ARG A 48 16.31 11.43 -1.67
N ALA A 49 14.98 11.56 -1.75
CA ALA A 49 14.16 12.07 -0.65
C ALA A 49 14.24 11.16 0.57
N ILE A 50 14.12 9.85 0.35
CA ILE A 50 14.23 8.82 1.40
C ILE A 50 15.61 8.86 2.06
N GLN A 51 16.67 8.90 1.26
CA GLN A 51 18.05 8.98 1.75
C GLN A 51 18.31 10.27 2.55
N LEU A 52 17.77 11.41 2.10
CA LEU A 52 17.87 12.68 2.81
C LEU A 52 17.16 12.61 4.18
N CYS A 53 15.93 12.10 4.22
CA CYS A 53 15.21 11.94 5.49
C CYS A 53 15.97 11.03 6.48
N LYS A 54 16.58 9.96 5.97
CA LYS A 54 17.42 9.06 6.77
C LYS A 54 18.67 9.76 7.29
N SER A 55 19.36 10.56 6.47
CA SER A 55 20.57 11.27 6.90
C SER A 55 20.29 12.42 7.87
N GLU A 56 19.09 13.01 7.81
CA GLU A 56 18.58 13.97 8.79
C GLU A 56 18.17 13.33 10.12
N GLY A 57 18.19 11.99 10.22
CA GLY A 57 17.91 11.27 11.46
C GLY A 57 16.43 11.18 11.81
N LEU A 58 15.52 11.27 10.83
CA LEU A 58 14.10 11.06 11.07
C LEU A 58 13.83 9.64 11.60
N ASP A 59 12.97 9.53 12.61
CA ASP A 59 12.62 8.25 13.24
C ASP A 59 11.55 7.47 12.46
N ILE A 60 11.80 7.26 11.16
CA ILE A 60 10.94 6.51 10.24
C ILE A 60 11.82 5.74 9.24
N ASP A 61 11.52 4.46 9.02
CA ASP A 61 12.11 3.70 7.93
C ASP A 61 11.20 3.73 6.70
N VAL A 62 11.75 4.00 5.52
CA VAL A 62 10.95 4.22 4.30
C VAL A 62 11.40 3.30 3.16
N ARG A 63 10.42 2.69 2.50
CA ARG A 63 10.56 1.91 1.27
C ARG A 63 9.69 2.48 0.17
N PHE A 64 9.96 2.08 -1.06
CA PHE A 64 9.28 2.59 -2.24
C PHE A 64 8.67 1.46 -3.08
N LEU A 65 7.41 1.65 -3.45
CA LEU A 65 6.69 0.85 -4.45
C LEU A 65 6.54 1.68 -5.72
N VAL A 66 7.04 1.14 -6.83
CA VAL A 66 6.87 1.78 -8.13
C VAL A 66 5.46 1.45 -8.62
N ALA A 67 4.60 2.45 -8.81
CA ALA A 67 3.22 2.19 -9.18
C ALA A 67 3.02 2.12 -10.71
N ILE A 68 2.29 1.11 -11.15
CA ILE A 68 1.72 0.99 -12.48
C ILE A 68 0.33 1.63 -12.44
N ASP A 69 0.13 2.65 -13.27
CA ASP A 69 -1.21 3.16 -13.56
C ASP A 69 -1.82 2.39 -14.72
N ARG A 70 -2.87 1.62 -14.43
CA ARG A 70 -3.55 0.72 -15.39
C ARG A 70 -4.06 1.42 -16.65
N ARG A 71 -4.32 2.73 -16.58
CA ARG A 71 -4.78 3.53 -17.74
C ARG A 71 -3.76 3.61 -18.87
N ASN A 72 -2.48 3.41 -18.57
CA ASN A 72 -1.40 3.57 -19.55
C ASN A 72 -1.11 2.29 -20.36
N GLY A 73 -1.81 1.19 -20.05
CA GLY A 73 -1.76 -0.06 -20.81
C GLY A 73 -0.51 -0.91 -20.61
N ALA A 74 -0.54 -2.12 -21.19
CA ALA A 74 0.43 -3.19 -20.94
C ALA A 74 1.88 -2.85 -21.29
N LYS A 75 2.11 -2.08 -22.36
CA LYS A 75 3.47 -1.67 -22.76
C LYS A 75 4.11 -0.80 -21.68
N VAL A 76 3.38 0.21 -21.20
CA VAL A 76 3.86 1.12 -20.15
C VAL A 76 4.00 0.38 -18.82
N ALA A 77 3.12 -0.59 -18.54
CA ALA A 77 3.27 -1.46 -17.39
C ALA A 77 4.60 -2.22 -17.44
N MET A 78 4.92 -2.89 -18.56
CA MET A 78 6.18 -3.62 -18.72
C MET A 78 7.42 -2.72 -18.58
N GLU A 79 7.42 -1.53 -19.19
CA GLU A 79 8.50 -0.53 -19.01
C GLU A 79 8.68 -0.11 -17.54
N THR A 80 7.57 -0.04 -16.79
CA THR A 80 7.59 0.30 -15.36
C THR A 80 8.17 -0.85 -14.52
N VAL A 81 7.84 -2.10 -14.87
CA VAL A 81 8.44 -3.29 -14.25
C VAL A 81 9.94 -3.35 -14.50
N GLU A 82 10.39 -3.09 -15.73
CA GLU A 82 11.81 -3.05 -16.08
C GLU A 82 12.59 -2.02 -15.26
N LEU A 83 12.02 -0.83 -15.07
CA LEU A 83 12.62 0.19 -14.21
C LEU A 83 12.64 -0.26 -12.74
N ALA A 84 11.53 -0.81 -12.23
CA ALA A 84 11.45 -1.27 -10.85
C ALA A 84 12.43 -2.43 -10.56
N GLU A 85 12.62 -3.35 -11.51
CA GLU A 85 13.59 -4.45 -11.45
C GLU A 85 15.02 -3.90 -11.33
N GLU A 86 15.38 -2.89 -12.14
CA GLU A 86 16.68 -2.26 -12.04
C GLU A 86 16.90 -1.56 -10.68
N PHE A 87 15.89 -0.84 -10.19
CA PHE A 87 16.00 -0.17 -8.89
C PHE A 87 15.95 -1.14 -7.70
N LEU A 88 15.28 -2.29 -7.82
CA LEU A 88 15.34 -3.36 -6.82
C LEU A 88 16.80 -3.79 -6.60
N LEU A 89 17.57 -3.92 -7.69
CA LEU A 89 18.98 -4.36 -7.66
C LEU A 89 19.97 -3.25 -7.27
N SER A 90 19.63 -1.99 -7.51
CA SER A 90 20.57 -0.86 -7.39
C SER A 90 20.29 0.11 -6.25
N SER A 91 19.12 0.04 -5.60
CA SER A 91 18.70 1.01 -4.57
C SER A 91 19.04 0.63 -3.13
N ASP A 92 19.85 -0.42 -2.91
CA ASP A 92 20.22 -0.93 -1.58
C ASP A 92 18.98 -1.27 -0.72
N GLY A 93 18.00 -1.93 -1.35
CA GLY A 93 16.77 -2.38 -0.70
C GLY A 93 15.73 -1.29 -0.42
N LEU A 94 15.85 -0.09 -1.01
CA LEU A 94 14.84 0.97 -0.88
C LEU A 94 13.61 0.72 -1.76
N VAL A 95 13.79 0.25 -3.00
CA VAL A 95 12.70 -0.21 -3.87
C VAL A 95 12.44 -1.68 -3.59
N VAL A 96 11.22 -2.01 -3.18
CA VAL A 96 10.87 -3.36 -2.69
C VAL A 96 9.76 -4.04 -3.47
N GLY A 97 9.04 -3.30 -4.31
CA GLY A 97 7.90 -3.86 -5.01
C GLY A 97 7.22 -2.91 -5.98
N LEU A 98 6.09 -3.40 -6.49
CA LEU A 98 5.17 -2.70 -7.36
C LEU A 98 3.82 -2.51 -6.67
N ASP A 99 3.18 -1.43 -7.08
CA ASP A 99 1.77 -1.18 -6.88
C ASP A 99 1.05 -1.24 -8.23
N LEU A 100 -0.14 -1.85 -8.30
CA LEU A 100 -1.06 -1.67 -9.42
C LEU A 100 -2.25 -0.83 -8.94
N SER A 101 -2.44 0.32 -9.55
CA SER A 101 -3.48 1.30 -9.20
C SER A 101 -3.96 2.04 -10.46
N GLY A 102 -4.62 3.19 -10.27
CA GLY A 102 -5.23 3.99 -11.33
C GLY A 102 -6.75 3.82 -11.36
N ASP A 103 -7.41 4.28 -12.42
CA ASP A 103 -8.87 4.19 -12.54
C ASP A 103 -9.31 2.72 -12.64
N PRO A 104 -10.03 2.17 -11.64
CA PRO A 104 -10.39 0.75 -11.60
C PRO A 104 -11.35 0.35 -12.73
N THR A 105 -12.00 1.31 -13.39
CA THR A 105 -12.92 1.08 -14.51
C THR A 105 -12.25 1.04 -15.89
N VAL A 106 -10.94 1.31 -15.95
CA VAL A 106 -10.18 1.42 -17.19
C VAL A 106 -9.09 0.36 -17.25
N GLY A 107 -8.86 -0.16 -18.45
CA GLY A 107 -7.86 -1.19 -18.71
C GLY A 107 -8.42 -2.59 -18.59
N ASP A 108 -7.57 -3.58 -18.86
CA ASP A 108 -7.89 -5.00 -18.76
C ASP A 108 -6.78 -5.67 -17.96
N GLY A 109 -7.08 -6.16 -16.75
CA GLY A 109 -6.15 -6.87 -15.90
C GLY A 109 -5.45 -8.04 -16.60
N LYS A 110 -6.10 -8.69 -17.57
CA LYS A 110 -5.48 -9.75 -18.39
C LYS A 110 -4.29 -9.25 -19.18
N SER A 111 -4.37 -8.04 -19.73
CA SER A 111 -3.27 -7.42 -20.47
C SER A 111 -2.07 -7.07 -19.58
N LEU A 112 -2.29 -6.91 -18.27
CA LEU A 112 -1.26 -6.56 -17.29
C LEU A 112 -0.58 -7.78 -16.68
N LEU A 113 -1.17 -8.97 -16.77
CA LEU A 113 -0.61 -10.21 -16.23
C LEU A 113 0.85 -10.47 -16.61
N PRO A 114 1.29 -10.32 -17.88
CA PRO A 114 2.70 -10.55 -18.22
C PRO A 114 3.67 -9.63 -17.47
N ALA A 115 3.28 -8.38 -17.21
CA ALA A 115 4.08 -7.45 -16.43
C ALA A 115 4.13 -7.86 -14.96
N LEU A 116 2.99 -8.21 -14.36
CA LEU A 116 2.91 -8.66 -12.97
C LEU A 116 3.66 -9.98 -12.73
N GLU A 117 3.56 -10.93 -13.68
CA GLU A 117 4.31 -12.19 -13.65
C GLU A 117 5.81 -11.94 -13.68
N ARG A 118 6.29 -11.07 -14.58
CA ARG A 118 7.70 -10.69 -14.63
C ARG A 118 8.17 -10.08 -13.31
N ALA A 119 7.40 -9.15 -12.77
CA ALA A 119 7.72 -8.48 -11.51
C ALA A 119 7.89 -9.49 -10.36
N ARG A 120 6.94 -10.40 -10.21
CA ARG A 120 7.05 -11.47 -9.21
C ARG A 120 8.28 -12.35 -9.44
N ASN A 121 8.54 -12.72 -10.69
CA ASN A 121 9.65 -13.60 -11.05
C ASN A 121 11.03 -12.97 -10.83
N CYS A 122 11.15 -11.63 -10.90
CA CYS A 122 12.39 -10.92 -10.56
C CYS A 122 12.50 -10.55 -9.07
N GLY A 123 11.52 -10.94 -8.25
CA GLY A 123 11.54 -10.76 -6.80
C GLY A 123 10.89 -9.48 -6.28
N LEU A 124 10.27 -8.67 -7.15
CA LEU A 124 9.45 -7.54 -6.71
C LEU A 124 8.20 -8.06 -5.98
N LYS A 125 7.91 -7.47 -4.82
CA LYS A 125 6.65 -7.68 -4.11
C LYS A 125 5.49 -6.98 -4.82
N LEU A 126 4.29 -7.56 -4.75
CA LEU A 126 3.11 -7.03 -5.42
C LEU A 126 2.05 -6.56 -4.42
N SER A 127 1.71 -5.28 -4.45
CA SER A 127 0.45 -4.76 -3.89
C SER A 127 -0.48 -4.41 -5.05
N LEU A 128 -1.67 -4.99 -5.12
CA LEU A 128 -2.61 -4.73 -6.21
C LEU A 128 -3.89 -4.12 -5.65
N HIS A 129 -4.31 -2.98 -6.18
CA HIS A 129 -5.66 -2.50 -5.94
C HIS A 129 -6.63 -3.44 -6.67
N LEU A 130 -7.53 -4.06 -5.90
CA LEU A 130 -8.50 -5.03 -6.42
C LEU A 130 -9.87 -4.78 -5.80
N SER A 131 -10.92 -5.07 -6.56
CA SER A 131 -12.30 -4.99 -6.08
C SER A 131 -12.61 -3.63 -5.43
N GLU A 132 -12.13 -2.53 -6.02
CA GLU A 132 -12.37 -1.16 -5.52
C GLU A 132 -13.78 -0.68 -5.83
N VAL A 133 -14.34 -1.14 -6.94
CA VAL A 133 -15.68 -0.83 -7.42
C VAL A 133 -16.49 -2.09 -7.67
N GLN A 134 -17.81 -1.94 -7.78
CA GLN A 134 -18.71 -3.05 -8.13
C GLN A 134 -18.35 -3.66 -9.49
N SER A 135 -18.77 -4.91 -9.70
CA SER A 135 -18.65 -5.61 -10.98
C SER A 135 -17.22 -5.93 -11.44
N GLN A 136 -16.24 -5.99 -10.53
CA GLN A 136 -14.86 -6.40 -10.82
C GLN A 136 -14.57 -7.88 -10.53
N LEU A 137 -15.61 -8.73 -10.40
CA LEU A 137 -15.45 -10.13 -9.98
C LEU A 137 -14.50 -10.91 -10.89
N GLU A 138 -14.69 -10.83 -12.21
CA GLU A 138 -13.88 -11.57 -13.18
C GLU A 138 -12.40 -11.14 -13.16
N GLU A 139 -12.15 -9.82 -13.10
CA GLU A 139 -10.79 -9.30 -13.00
C GLU A 139 -10.12 -9.70 -11.68
N SER A 140 -10.87 -9.63 -10.58
CA SER A 140 -10.36 -10.02 -9.25
C SER A 140 -10.04 -11.51 -9.20
N GLU A 141 -10.91 -12.37 -9.76
CA GLU A 141 -10.66 -13.80 -9.87
C GLU A 141 -9.41 -14.11 -10.70
N LEU A 142 -9.24 -13.39 -11.80
CA LEU A 142 -8.10 -13.50 -12.70
C LEU A 142 -6.80 -13.09 -12.01
N LEU A 143 -6.75 -11.90 -11.40
CA LEU A 143 -5.56 -11.36 -10.75
C LEU A 143 -5.19 -12.18 -9.50
N LEU A 144 -6.16 -12.72 -8.75
CA LEU A 144 -5.88 -13.61 -7.62
C LEU A 144 -5.38 -15.00 -8.02
N ASN A 145 -5.44 -15.39 -9.30
CA ASN A 145 -4.73 -16.60 -9.78
C ASN A 145 -3.20 -16.38 -9.81
N LEU A 146 -2.77 -15.12 -9.81
CA LEU A 146 -1.41 -14.68 -9.58
C LEU A 146 -1.36 -13.96 -8.22
N PRO A 147 -1.41 -14.71 -7.10
CA PRO A 147 -1.68 -14.13 -5.79
C PRO A 147 -0.68 -13.01 -5.46
N PRO A 148 -1.15 -11.78 -5.21
CA PRO A 148 -0.28 -10.69 -4.80
C PRO A 148 0.16 -10.86 -3.35
N ASP A 149 1.21 -10.14 -2.96
CA ASP A 149 1.67 -10.13 -1.58
C ASP A 149 0.75 -9.29 -0.66
N ARG A 150 0.03 -8.29 -1.21
CA ARG A 150 -1.04 -7.53 -0.53
C ARG A 150 -2.12 -7.06 -1.52
N ILE A 151 -3.28 -6.72 -0.98
CA ILE A 151 -4.39 -6.12 -1.75
C ILE A 151 -4.70 -4.73 -1.21
N GLY A 152 -4.72 -3.74 -2.10
CA GLY A 152 -5.23 -2.40 -1.87
C GLY A 152 -6.75 -2.37 -1.91
N HIS A 153 -7.38 -1.74 -0.91
CA HIS A 153 -8.83 -1.68 -0.71
C HIS A 153 -9.48 -3.04 -0.51
N GLY A 154 -9.80 -3.77 -1.58
CA GLY A 154 -10.56 -5.02 -1.51
C GLY A 154 -12.02 -4.81 -1.09
N THR A 155 -12.59 -3.64 -1.39
CA THR A 155 -13.90 -3.18 -0.91
C THR A 155 -15.04 -4.12 -1.27
N PHE A 156 -15.00 -4.70 -2.47
CA PHE A 156 -16.03 -5.55 -3.06
C PHE A 156 -15.59 -7.03 -3.13
N LEU A 157 -14.70 -7.49 -2.24
CA LEU A 157 -14.18 -8.88 -2.25
C LEU A 157 -15.18 -9.91 -1.73
N HIS A 158 -15.91 -9.62 -0.65
CA HIS A 158 -16.74 -10.62 0.04
C HIS A 158 -18.22 -10.58 -0.41
N PRO A 159 -18.99 -11.67 -0.23
CA PRO A 159 -20.35 -11.76 -0.76
C PRO A 159 -21.31 -10.64 -0.31
N GLU A 160 -21.20 -10.17 0.93
CA GLU A 160 -22.11 -9.14 1.47
C GLU A 160 -21.95 -7.76 0.83
N VAL A 161 -20.83 -7.54 0.14
CA VAL A 161 -20.51 -6.30 -0.56
C VAL A 161 -20.52 -6.50 -2.08
N GLY A 162 -20.98 -7.63 -2.61
CA GLY A 162 -21.06 -7.89 -4.05
C GLY A 162 -19.88 -8.64 -4.67
N GLY A 163 -18.97 -9.16 -3.83
CA GLY A 163 -17.92 -10.09 -4.24
C GLY A 163 -18.38 -11.55 -4.24
N SER A 164 -17.47 -12.49 -3.98
CA SER A 164 -17.78 -13.93 -3.98
C SER A 164 -17.05 -14.69 -2.87
N GLN A 165 -17.58 -15.85 -2.48
CA GLN A 165 -16.90 -16.70 -1.50
C GLN A 165 -15.58 -17.25 -2.08
N SER A 166 -15.52 -17.48 -3.39
CA SER A 166 -14.28 -17.89 -4.08
C SER A 166 -13.15 -16.86 -3.92
N LEU A 167 -13.46 -15.56 -4.03
CA LEU A 167 -12.49 -14.49 -3.77
C LEU A 167 -12.01 -14.52 -2.31
N VAL A 168 -12.93 -14.64 -1.36
CA VAL A 168 -12.59 -14.74 0.07
C VAL A 168 -11.69 -15.95 0.33
N ASP A 169 -12.04 -17.11 -0.18
CA ASP A 169 -11.28 -18.35 0.00
C ASP A 169 -9.86 -18.23 -0.57
N LYS A 170 -9.69 -17.57 -1.73
CA LYS A 170 -8.37 -17.27 -2.31
C LYS A 170 -7.55 -16.35 -1.42
N VAL A 171 -8.15 -15.28 -0.88
CA VAL A 171 -7.49 -14.32 0.01
C VAL A 171 -7.05 -15.01 1.31
N LEU A 172 -7.93 -15.80 1.93
CA LEU A 172 -7.64 -16.54 3.16
C LEU A 172 -6.57 -17.63 2.94
N LYS A 173 -6.72 -18.45 1.88
CA LYS A 173 -5.79 -19.55 1.57
C LYS A 173 -4.36 -19.07 1.36
N ASN A 174 -4.19 -17.92 0.71
CA ASN A 174 -2.88 -17.33 0.45
C ASN A 174 -2.44 -16.35 1.54
N ASN A 175 -3.25 -16.16 2.59
CA ASN A 175 -3.01 -15.24 3.69
C ASN A 175 -2.61 -13.82 3.22
N ILE A 176 -3.34 -13.28 2.24
CA ILE A 176 -3.01 -12.01 1.57
C ILE A 176 -3.51 -10.83 2.42
N PRO A 177 -2.64 -10.01 3.04
CA PRO A 177 -3.08 -8.88 3.85
C PRO A 177 -3.83 -7.82 3.04
N LEU A 178 -4.77 -7.15 3.70
CA LEU A 178 -5.58 -6.08 3.11
C LEU A 178 -5.14 -4.71 3.62
N GLU A 179 -4.89 -3.78 2.70
CA GLU A 179 -4.64 -2.37 2.97
C GLU A 179 -6.00 -1.64 2.96
N LEU A 180 -6.48 -1.27 4.15
CA LEU A 180 -7.84 -0.80 4.40
C LEU A 180 -7.85 0.73 4.58
N CYS A 181 -8.56 1.43 3.70
CA CYS A 181 -8.47 2.89 3.56
C CYS A 181 -9.81 3.56 3.89
N LEU A 182 -10.14 3.70 5.18
CA LEU A 182 -11.48 4.04 5.66
C LEU A 182 -11.99 5.37 5.10
N THR A 183 -11.23 6.45 5.26
CA THR A 183 -11.63 7.78 4.76
C THR A 183 -11.70 7.82 3.25
N SER A 184 -10.75 7.20 2.56
CA SER A 184 -10.77 7.08 1.09
C SER A 184 -12.04 6.37 0.63
N ASN A 185 -12.37 5.22 1.22
CA ASN A 185 -13.53 4.44 0.80
C ASN A 185 -14.86 5.18 1.00
N VAL A 186 -15.00 5.93 2.10
CA VAL A 186 -16.20 6.74 2.38
C VAL A 186 -16.27 7.97 1.47
N LYS A 187 -15.17 8.73 1.33
CA LYS A 187 -15.15 9.93 0.48
C LYS A 187 -15.26 9.59 -1.01
N GLY A 188 -14.68 8.47 -1.43
CA GLY A 188 -14.80 7.87 -2.76
C GLY A 188 -16.14 7.16 -3.00
N GLN A 189 -17.06 7.16 -2.02
CA GLN A 189 -18.41 6.59 -2.12
C GLN A 189 -18.47 5.10 -2.44
N THR A 190 -17.36 4.38 -2.27
CA THR A 190 -17.29 2.91 -2.37
C THR A 190 -17.92 2.24 -1.14
N VAL A 191 -17.96 2.95 0.00
CA VAL A 191 -18.64 2.56 1.23
C VAL A 191 -19.53 3.73 1.69
N PRO A 192 -20.80 3.51 2.08
CA PRO A 192 -21.72 4.61 2.40
C PRO A 192 -21.39 5.35 3.70
N CYS A 193 -20.79 4.67 4.68
CA CYS A 193 -20.32 5.27 5.94
C CYS A 193 -19.37 4.31 6.67
N TYR A 194 -18.60 4.83 7.64
CA TYR A 194 -17.57 4.04 8.34
C TYR A 194 -18.12 2.75 8.98
N SER A 195 -19.31 2.77 9.57
CA SER A 195 -19.89 1.57 10.22
C SER A 195 -20.27 0.45 9.25
N LYS A 196 -20.28 0.73 7.95
CA LYS A 196 -20.50 -0.22 6.85
C LYS A 196 -19.21 -0.63 6.15
N HIS A 197 -18.04 -0.22 6.63
CA HIS A 197 -16.77 -0.61 6.03
C HIS A 197 -16.54 -2.12 6.15
N HIS A 198 -16.03 -2.73 5.08
CA HIS A 198 -15.61 -4.14 5.04
C HIS A 198 -14.44 -4.47 6.00
N PHE A 199 -13.86 -3.46 6.67
CA PHE A 199 -12.84 -3.67 7.70
C PHE A 199 -13.38 -4.63 8.78
N LYS A 200 -14.64 -4.43 9.18
CA LYS A 200 -15.29 -5.25 10.22
C LYS A 200 -15.29 -6.73 9.85
N TYR A 201 -15.60 -7.04 8.59
CA TYR A 201 -15.67 -8.42 8.10
C TYR A 201 -14.31 -9.13 8.25
N TRP A 202 -13.24 -8.53 7.71
CA TRP A 202 -11.90 -9.11 7.74
C TRP A 202 -11.30 -9.15 9.14
N TYR A 203 -11.54 -8.10 9.94
CA TYR A 203 -11.12 -8.06 11.33
C TYR A 203 -11.77 -9.17 12.17
N GLN A 204 -13.07 -9.41 11.98
CA GLN A 204 -13.79 -10.49 12.69
C GLN A 204 -13.33 -11.89 12.30
N LEU A 205 -12.83 -12.07 11.07
CA LEU A 205 -12.17 -13.31 10.64
C LEU A 205 -10.76 -13.47 11.22
N GLY A 206 -10.19 -12.44 11.84
CA GLY A 206 -8.80 -12.43 12.27
C GLY A 206 -7.82 -12.37 11.10
N HIS A 207 -8.26 -11.92 9.92
CA HIS A 207 -7.45 -11.86 8.71
C HIS A 207 -6.51 -10.64 8.75
N PRO A 208 -5.24 -10.75 8.28
CA PRO A 208 -4.30 -9.64 8.30
C PRO A 208 -4.85 -8.38 7.62
N SER A 209 -4.95 -7.32 8.41
CA SER A 209 -5.61 -6.07 8.04
C SER A 209 -4.72 -4.90 8.46
N VAL A 210 -4.36 -4.03 7.51
CA VAL A 210 -3.48 -2.87 7.71
C VAL A 210 -4.30 -1.62 7.45
N ILE A 211 -4.40 -0.74 8.44
CA ILE A 211 -5.07 0.56 8.27
C ILE A 211 -4.11 1.49 7.51
N CYS A 212 -4.58 2.09 6.42
CA CYS A 212 -3.81 2.95 5.53
C CYS A 212 -4.54 4.27 5.25
N THR A 213 -3.80 5.35 4.94
CA THR A 213 -4.39 6.64 4.57
C THR A 213 -4.88 6.72 3.14
N ASP A 214 -4.40 5.83 2.27
CA ASP A 214 -4.42 6.03 0.83
C ASP A 214 -3.75 7.38 0.49
N ASP A 215 -4.48 8.31 -0.12
CA ASP A 215 -4.02 9.68 -0.37
C ASP A 215 -4.31 10.65 0.79
N LYS A 216 -3.38 10.78 1.75
CA LYS A 216 -3.52 11.68 2.92
C LYS A 216 -3.93 13.11 2.56
N GLY A 217 -3.33 13.65 1.48
CA GLY A 217 -3.55 15.04 1.05
C GLY A 217 -4.87 15.23 0.32
N VAL A 218 -5.26 14.28 -0.54
CA VAL A 218 -6.53 14.33 -1.29
C VAL A 218 -7.72 14.15 -0.34
N PHE A 219 -7.59 13.22 0.60
CA PHE A 219 -8.65 12.91 1.55
C PHE A 219 -8.56 13.72 2.85
N CYS A 220 -7.61 14.65 2.98
CA CYS A 220 -7.39 15.46 4.18
C CYS A 220 -7.47 14.64 5.48
N THR A 221 -6.65 13.59 5.57
CA THR A 221 -6.55 12.71 6.74
C THR A 221 -5.08 12.45 7.06
N ASP A 222 -4.81 11.84 8.20
CA ASP A 222 -3.52 11.29 8.60
C ASP A 222 -3.69 9.88 9.18
N LEU A 223 -2.60 9.16 9.45
CA LEU A 223 -2.70 7.76 9.86
C LEU A 223 -3.30 7.65 11.26
N SER A 224 -2.94 8.54 12.19
CA SER A 224 -3.52 8.53 13.53
C SER A 224 -5.04 8.75 13.51
N GLN A 225 -5.55 9.60 12.61
CA GLN A 225 -6.98 9.78 12.37
C GLN A 225 -7.63 8.51 11.82
N GLU A 226 -7.02 7.80 10.86
CA GLU A 226 -7.57 6.53 10.37
C GLU A 226 -7.65 5.46 11.49
N TYR A 227 -6.64 5.39 12.35
CA TYR A 227 -6.64 4.51 13.53
C TYR A 227 -7.75 4.91 14.52
N GLN A 228 -7.94 6.20 14.78
CA GLN A 228 -8.99 6.72 15.65
C GLN A 228 -10.39 6.44 15.07
N LEU A 229 -10.56 6.56 13.75
CA LEU A 229 -11.80 6.24 13.05
C LEU A 229 -12.12 4.75 13.17
N ALA A 230 -11.15 3.87 12.94
CA ALA A 230 -11.34 2.43 13.12
C ALA A 230 -11.71 2.08 14.57
N ALA A 231 -10.99 2.64 15.54
CA ALA A 231 -11.22 2.38 16.97
C ALA A 231 -12.64 2.78 17.40
N SER A 232 -13.02 4.02 17.10
CA SER A 232 -14.33 4.58 17.49
C SER A 232 -15.50 3.94 16.74
N THR A 233 -15.33 3.61 15.46
CA THR A 233 -16.39 3.02 14.63
C THR A 233 -16.68 1.57 15.00
N PHE A 234 -15.63 0.79 15.29
CA PHE A 234 -15.74 -0.65 15.53
C PHE A 234 -15.59 -1.05 16.99
N GLY A 235 -15.50 -0.08 17.90
CA GLY A 235 -15.41 -0.32 19.35
C GLY A 235 -14.14 -1.06 19.76
N LEU A 236 -13.01 -0.78 19.11
CA LEU A 236 -11.75 -1.47 19.37
C LEU A 236 -11.09 -0.89 20.62
N SER A 237 -10.62 -1.77 21.50
CA SER A 237 -9.85 -1.37 22.68
C SER A 237 -8.46 -0.87 22.28
N HIS A 238 -7.79 -0.18 23.21
CA HIS A 238 -6.41 0.25 23.01
C HIS A 238 -5.48 -0.95 22.72
N ASP A 239 -5.68 -2.08 23.42
CA ASP A 239 -4.95 -3.33 23.18
C ASP A 239 -5.19 -3.88 21.77
N ALA A 240 -6.42 -3.80 21.27
CA ALA A 240 -6.76 -4.24 19.92
C ALA A 240 -6.08 -3.34 18.86
N MET A 241 -6.10 -2.02 19.06
CA MET A 241 -5.42 -1.07 18.18
C MET A 241 -3.90 -1.27 18.17
N TRP A 242 -3.32 -1.51 19.34
CA TRP A 242 -1.90 -1.83 19.47
C TRP A 242 -1.53 -3.10 18.71
N LYS A 243 -2.30 -4.18 18.90
CA LYS A 243 -2.10 -5.45 18.17
C LYS A 243 -2.23 -5.27 16.66
N LEU A 244 -3.22 -4.52 16.18
CA LEU A 244 -3.38 -4.21 14.75
C LEU A 244 -2.14 -3.51 14.20
N SER A 245 -1.63 -2.49 14.90
CA SER A 245 -0.40 -1.79 14.47
C SER A 245 0.83 -2.72 14.46
N GLN A 246 0.93 -3.63 15.43
CA GLN A 246 2.03 -4.59 15.52
C GLN A 246 1.95 -5.65 14.40
N GLN A 247 0.77 -6.17 14.12
CA GLN A 247 0.54 -7.19 13.08
C GLN A 247 0.85 -6.67 11.68
N ALA A 248 0.72 -5.37 11.44
CA ALA A 248 1.13 -4.75 10.18
C ALA A 248 2.61 -4.99 9.84
N ILE A 249 3.49 -5.19 10.85
CA ILE A 249 4.92 -5.47 10.65
C ILE A 249 5.13 -6.75 9.83
N ASP A 250 4.26 -7.76 9.98
CA ASP A 250 4.39 -9.00 9.22
C ASP A 250 4.00 -8.82 7.75
N CYS A 251 3.20 -7.79 7.45
CA CYS A 251 2.66 -7.48 6.12
C CYS A 251 3.60 -6.62 5.25
N ILE A 252 4.66 -6.04 5.83
CA ILE A 252 5.58 -5.16 5.09
C ILE A 252 6.48 -5.96 4.14
N PHE A 253 6.96 -5.29 3.10
CA PHE A 253 7.86 -5.83 2.08
C PHE A 253 9.34 -5.71 2.45
N ALA A 254 9.66 -5.09 3.59
CA ALA A 254 11.03 -5.03 4.08
C ALA A 254 11.57 -6.41 4.52
N PRO A 255 12.91 -6.60 4.50
CA PRO A 255 13.55 -7.81 4.98
C PRO A 255 13.25 -8.12 6.45
N GLU A 256 13.41 -9.39 6.83
CA GLU A 256 13.13 -9.87 8.19
C GLU A 256 13.93 -9.12 9.27
N THR A 257 15.13 -8.63 8.96
CA THR A 257 15.94 -7.82 9.88
C THR A 257 15.24 -6.53 10.28
N VAL A 258 14.59 -5.85 9.32
CA VAL A 258 13.79 -4.63 9.58
C VAL A 258 12.54 -4.98 10.38
N LYS A 259 11.87 -6.09 10.05
CA LYS A 259 10.71 -6.59 10.80
C LYS A 259 11.06 -6.85 12.27
N GLN A 260 12.19 -7.51 12.54
CA GLN A 260 12.67 -7.77 13.91
C GLN A 260 12.96 -6.48 14.68
N GLN A 261 13.61 -5.50 14.05
CA GLN A 261 13.86 -4.19 14.65
C GLN A 261 12.54 -3.47 15.00
N LEU A 262 11.56 -3.49 14.11
CA LEU A 262 10.24 -2.90 14.35
C LEU A 262 9.48 -3.64 15.46
N ARG A 263 9.50 -4.99 15.49
CA ARG A 263 8.88 -5.77 16.56
C ARG A 263 9.48 -5.42 17.93
N GLN A 264 10.82 -5.31 18.02
CA GLN A 264 11.49 -4.87 19.23
C GLN A 264 11.08 -3.44 19.61
N LYS A 265 11.05 -2.52 18.65
CA LYS A 265 10.61 -1.14 18.87
C LYS A 265 9.18 -1.06 19.42
N TRP A 266 8.27 -1.91 18.96
CA TRP A 266 6.93 -2.01 19.55
C TRP A 266 7.00 -2.47 21.00
N ILE A 267 7.76 -3.53 21.32
CA ILE A 267 7.92 -3.99 22.71
C ILE A 267 8.38 -2.85 23.63
N ASP A 268 9.33 -2.03 23.17
CA ASP A 268 9.90 -0.93 23.96
C ASP A 268 8.94 0.26 24.10
N LEU A 269 8.09 0.50 23.10
CA LEU A 269 7.10 1.59 23.08
C LEU A 269 5.82 1.24 23.85
N GLN A 270 5.43 -0.03 23.92
CA GLN A 270 4.16 -0.45 24.52
C GLN A 270 3.97 0.11 25.95
N PRO A 271 4.95 0.00 26.88
CA PRO A 271 4.76 0.51 28.24
C PRO A 271 4.65 2.03 28.32
N GLN A 272 5.04 2.76 27.28
CA GLN A 272 4.97 4.23 27.23
C GLN A 272 3.60 4.70 26.74
N VAL A 273 3.01 3.95 25.80
CA VAL A 273 1.70 4.27 25.20
C VAL A 273 0.53 3.87 26.10
N PHE A 274 0.70 2.82 26.91
CA PHE A 274 -0.34 2.32 27.83
C PHE A 274 -0.24 2.86 29.26
N LYS A 275 0.64 3.85 29.51
CA LYS A 275 0.68 4.61 30.76
C LYS A 275 -0.38 5.70 30.76
#